data_AF-I4EG30-F1
#
_entry.id   AF-I4EG30-F1
#
_cell.length_a   1.000
_cell.length_b   1.000
_cell.length_c   1.000
_cell.angle_alpha   90.00
_cell.angle_beta   90.00
_cell.angle_gamma   90.00
#
_symmetry.space_group_name_H-M   'P 1'
#
loop_
_entity.id
_entity.type
_entity.pdbx_description
1 polymer ?
#
loop_
_entity_poly.entity_id
_entity_poly.type
_entity_poly.pdbx_seq_one_letter_code
_entity_poly.pdbx_strand_id
1 'polypeptide(L)'
;MANPNLKPSDRAVIAAVIDPVSSSTAKSSGWVSMATFHDIQAIIQVGAIGASATVDAKLEQAKDGSGTGAKDITGKAITQLTKTGTDDNKQAVINCWADELDVNNGFTHVRLTITPAVAASLIAGMILGHDARYQPASAAATVDEVV
;
A
#
# COMPACT_ATOMS: atom_id res chain seq x y z
N MET A 1 2.16 -13.46 24.69
CA MET A 1 1.71 -14.65 23.94
C MET A 1 0.52 -14.24 23.09
N ALA A 2 0.53 -14.52 21.79
CA ALA A 2 -0.61 -14.22 20.92
C ALA A 2 -1.81 -15.11 21.30
N ASN A 3 -3.02 -14.56 21.24
CA ASN A 3 -4.25 -15.32 21.47
C ASN A 3 -4.41 -16.36 20.33
N PRO A 4 -4.35 -17.67 20.59
CA PRO A 4 -4.40 -18.69 19.55
C PRO A 4 -5.75 -18.76 18.82
N ASN A 5 -6.81 -18.17 19.39
CA ASN A 5 -8.13 -18.10 18.76
C ASN A 5 -8.21 -17.01 17.67
N LEU A 6 -7.22 -16.11 17.59
CA LEU A 6 -7.19 -15.06 16.60
C LEU A 6 -6.20 -15.43 15.50
N LYS A 7 -6.70 -15.69 14.28
CA LYS A 7 -5.85 -16.11 13.17
C LYS A 7 -4.93 -14.97 12.73
N PRO A 8 -3.71 -15.25 12.25
CA PRO A 8 -2.82 -14.21 11.73
C PRO A 8 -3.45 -13.40 10.58
N SER A 9 -4.21 -14.06 9.70
CA SER A 9 -4.92 -13.42 8.59
C SER A 9 -6.06 -12.51 9.03
N ASP A 10 -6.63 -12.71 10.23
CA ASP A 10 -7.63 -11.81 10.81
C ASP A 10 -6.99 -10.54 11.40
N ARG A 11 -5.71 -10.62 11.80
CA ARG A 11 -4.93 -9.48 12.33
C ARG A 11 -4.27 -8.63 11.25
N ALA A 12 -3.92 -9.25 10.12
CA ALA A 12 -3.24 -8.61 9.01
C ALA A 12 -3.97 -8.99 7.72
N VAL A 13 -5.06 -8.29 7.46
CA VAL A 13 -5.95 -8.56 6.33
C VAL A 13 -5.34 -7.91 5.09
N ILE A 14 -5.25 -8.63 3.97
CA ILE A 14 -4.87 -8.02 2.69
C ILE A 14 -6.02 -7.09 2.26
N ALA A 15 -5.81 -5.78 2.34
CA ALA A 15 -6.85 -4.77 2.09
C ALA A 15 -6.85 -4.28 0.64
N ALA A 16 -5.69 -4.22 -0.01
CA ALA A 16 -5.57 -3.91 -1.44
C ALA A 16 -4.25 -4.44 -2.01
N VAL A 17 -4.19 -4.63 -3.33
CA VAL A 17 -3.03 -5.17 -4.04
C VAL A 17 -2.74 -4.32 -5.28
N ILE A 18 -1.46 -4.22 -5.63
CA ILE A 18 -0.96 -3.88 -6.97
C ILE A 18 -0.32 -5.16 -7.50
N ASP A 19 -0.94 -5.75 -8.52
CA ASP A 19 -0.48 -7.01 -9.09
C ASP A 19 0.96 -6.91 -9.60
N PRO A 20 1.76 -7.99 -9.49
CA PRO A 20 3.11 -8.01 -10.03
C PRO A 20 3.14 -7.70 -11.52
N VAL A 21 3.91 -6.68 -11.90
CA VAL A 21 3.97 -6.23 -13.29
C VAL A 21 5.32 -5.60 -13.61
N SER A 22 5.77 -5.73 -14.86
CA SER A 22 6.82 -4.86 -15.41
C SER A 22 6.17 -3.61 -15.99
N SER A 23 6.42 -2.45 -15.39
CA SER A 23 5.78 -1.21 -15.85
C SER A 23 6.70 -0.01 -15.81
N SER A 24 6.48 0.91 -16.75
CA SER A 24 7.09 2.24 -16.83
C SER A 24 6.09 3.37 -16.50
N THR A 25 4.90 3.00 -16.01
CA THR A 25 3.85 3.95 -15.63
C THR A 25 3.37 3.67 -14.21
N ALA A 26 2.82 4.70 -13.56
CA ALA A 26 2.30 4.58 -12.21
C ALA A 26 1.21 3.50 -12.12
N LYS A 27 1.29 2.68 -11.07
CA LYS A 27 0.28 1.69 -10.70
C LYS A 27 -0.24 2.03 -9.32
N SER A 28 -1.56 2.06 -9.18
CA SER A 28 -2.22 2.35 -7.92
C SER A 28 -3.08 1.17 -7.51
N SER A 29 -3.16 0.90 -6.21
CA SER A 29 -4.11 -0.04 -5.66
C SER A 29 -5.54 0.51 -5.74
N GLY A 30 -6.51 -0.33 -5.41
CA GLY A 30 -7.84 0.15 -5.02
C GLY A 30 -7.78 1.03 -3.76
N TRP A 31 -8.83 1.83 -3.56
CA TRP A 31 -9.01 2.63 -2.34
C TRP A 31 -9.45 1.76 -1.16
N VAL A 32 -8.77 1.90 -0.03
CA VAL A 32 -9.04 1.22 1.23
C VAL A 32 -9.66 2.22 2.21
N SER A 33 -10.79 1.88 2.82
CA SER A 33 -11.41 2.70 3.87
C SER A 33 -10.67 2.54 5.20
N MET A 34 -10.15 3.64 5.75
CA MET A 34 -9.54 3.69 7.08
C MET A 34 -10.57 3.67 8.22
N ALA A 35 -11.87 3.64 7.91
CA ALA A 35 -12.89 3.36 8.94
C ALA A 35 -12.85 1.89 9.39
N THR A 36 -12.33 0.99 8.54
CA THR A 36 -12.25 -0.45 8.83
C THR A 36 -11.06 -0.80 9.71
N PHE A 37 -9.91 -0.13 9.50
CA PHE A 37 -8.63 -0.47 10.13
C PHE A 37 -8.15 0.67 11.04
N HIS A 38 -7.42 0.34 12.10
CA HIS A 38 -6.76 1.37 12.91
C HIS A 38 -5.52 1.92 12.21
N ASP A 39 -4.76 1.01 11.61
CA ASP A 39 -3.54 1.29 10.89
C ASP A 39 -3.40 0.34 9.70
N ILE A 40 -2.60 0.77 8.74
CA ILE A 40 -2.25 -0.01 7.58
C ILE A 40 -0.72 -0.06 7.41
N GLN A 41 -0.28 -1.15 6.79
CA GLN A 41 1.09 -1.32 6.32
C GLN A 41 1.06 -1.55 4.81
N ALA A 42 1.59 -0.59 4.06
CA ALA A 42 1.83 -0.77 2.63
C ALA A 42 3.23 -1.36 2.41
N ILE A 43 3.28 -2.52 1.76
CA ILE A 43 4.51 -3.20 1.37
C ILE A 43 4.68 -3.02 -0.13
N ILE A 44 5.82 -2.47 -0.51
CA ILE A 44 6.25 -2.30 -1.89
C ILE A 44 7.37 -3.30 -2.13
N GLN A 45 7.30 -4.03 -3.24
CA GLN A 45 8.35 -4.93 -3.68
C GLN A 45 8.81 -4.50 -5.08
N VAL A 46 10.10 -4.30 -5.23
CA VAL A 46 10.72 -4.02 -6.53
C VAL A 46 11.65 -5.17 -6.90
N GLY A 47 11.64 -5.58 -8.16
CA GLY A 47 12.60 -6.52 -8.71
C GLY A 47 13.87 -5.81 -9.20
N ALA A 48 14.44 -6.31 -10.29
CA ALA A 48 15.58 -5.65 -10.93
C ALA A 48 15.18 -4.26 -11.46
N ILE A 49 15.97 -3.26 -11.10
CA ILE A 49 15.85 -1.88 -11.54
C ILE A 49 16.91 -1.64 -12.64
N GLY A 50 16.48 -1.02 -13.75
CA GLY A 50 17.38 -0.64 -14.83
C GLY A 50 18.42 0.40 -14.37
N ALA A 51 19.57 0.48 -15.05
CA ALA A 51 20.71 1.31 -14.62
C ALA A 51 20.37 2.78 -14.33
N SER A 52 19.44 3.35 -15.10
CA SER A 52 18.95 4.73 -14.92
C SER A 52 17.48 4.79 -14.48
N ALA A 53 16.88 3.64 -14.16
CA ALA A 53 15.50 3.58 -13.72
C ALA A 53 15.39 3.97 -12.24
N THR A 54 14.24 4.53 -11.91
CA THR A 54 13.90 4.92 -10.55
C THR A 54 12.51 4.39 -10.22
N VAL A 55 12.27 4.09 -8.95
CA VAL A 55 10.96 3.70 -8.45
C VAL A 55 10.64 4.54 -7.22
N ASP A 56 9.57 5.31 -7.34
CA ASP A 56 8.96 6.05 -6.23
C ASP A 56 7.70 5.33 -5.76
N ALA A 57 7.35 5.48 -4.49
CA ALA A 57 6.08 4.99 -3.97
C ALA A 57 5.56 5.89 -2.86
N LYS A 58 4.24 6.02 -2.79
CA LYS A 58 3.57 6.88 -1.82
C LYS A 58 2.17 6.38 -1.47
N LEU A 59 1.66 6.86 -0.34
CA LEU A 59 0.26 6.76 0.00
C LEU A 59 -0.48 8.03 -0.38
N GLU A 60 -1.63 7.84 -1.00
CA GLU A 60 -2.57 8.91 -1.34
C GLU A 60 -3.85 8.72 -0.55
N GLN A 61 -4.54 9.81 -0.24
CA GLN A 61 -5.81 9.83 0.48
C GLN A 61 -6.94 10.41 -0.37
N ALA A 62 -8.17 9.95 -0.11
CA ALA A 62 -9.38 10.48 -0.72
C ALA A 62 -10.55 10.58 0.28
N LYS A 63 -11.57 11.34 -0.09
CA LYS A 63 -12.80 11.50 0.71
C LYS A 63 -13.74 10.31 0.60
N ASP A 64 -13.61 9.52 -0.45
CA ASP A 64 -14.44 8.35 -0.75
C ASP A 64 -13.66 7.27 -1.52
N GLY A 65 -14.30 6.12 -1.72
CA GLY A 65 -13.76 5.00 -2.49
C GLY A 65 -13.68 5.24 -4.00
N SER A 66 -14.06 6.41 -4.50
CA SER A 66 -13.94 6.80 -5.91
C SER A 66 -12.77 7.76 -6.16
N GLY A 67 -12.08 8.20 -5.11
CA GLY A 67 -10.91 9.07 -5.24
C GLY A 67 -11.23 10.56 -5.23
N THR A 68 -12.39 10.97 -4.72
CA THR A 68 -12.76 12.39 -4.66
C THR A 68 -11.75 13.17 -3.82
N GLY A 69 -11.17 14.22 -4.42
CA GLY A 69 -10.20 15.09 -3.78
C GLY A 69 -8.83 14.44 -3.55
N ALA A 70 -8.50 13.38 -4.28
CA ALA A 70 -7.26 12.62 -4.12
C ALA A 70 -6.02 13.52 -3.99
N LYS A 71 -5.23 13.30 -2.94
CA LYS A 71 -3.96 14.01 -2.67
C LYS A 71 -3.00 13.09 -1.95
N ASP A 72 -1.72 13.45 -1.96
CA ASP A 72 -0.69 12.71 -1.23
C ASP A 72 -0.90 12.86 0.29
N ILE A 73 -0.56 11.81 1.04
CA ILE A 73 -0.44 11.90 2.50
C ILE A 73 0.97 12.40 2.81
N THR A 74 1.06 13.54 3.49
CA THR A 74 2.34 14.17 3.82
C THR A 74 3.22 13.22 4.64
N GLY A 75 4.47 13.04 4.22
CA GLY A 75 5.44 12.17 4.90
C GLY A 75 5.23 10.67 4.66
N LYS A 76 4.28 10.26 3.82
CA LYS A 76 4.02 8.85 3.47
C LYS A 76 4.49 8.52 2.06
N ALA A 77 5.73 8.87 1.77
CA ALA A 77 6.43 8.48 0.55
C ALA A 77 7.77 7.85 0.93
N ILE A 78 8.22 6.88 0.13
CA ILE A 78 9.55 6.30 0.28
C ILE A 78 10.60 7.27 -0.26
N THR A 79 11.84 7.12 0.20
CA THR A 79 12.97 7.64 -0.57
C THR A 79 13.05 6.91 -1.90
N GLN A 80 13.27 7.65 -2.99
CA GLN A 80 13.38 7.08 -4.34
C GLN A 80 14.36 5.91 -4.38
N LEU A 81 13.91 4.77 -4.92
CA LEU A 81 14.73 3.59 -5.12
C LEU A 81 15.44 3.69 -6.48
N THR A 82 16.73 3.36 -6.51
CA THR A 82 17.55 3.46 -7.72
C THR A 82 18.55 2.31 -7.81
N LYS A 83 19.05 2.04 -9.03
CA LYS A 83 20.15 1.10 -9.23
C LYS A 83 21.41 1.51 -8.45
N THR A 84 21.76 2.78 -8.50
CA THR A 84 22.94 3.33 -7.83
C THR A 84 22.82 3.25 -6.31
N GLY A 85 21.60 3.38 -5.78
CA GLY A 85 21.28 3.19 -4.37
C GLY A 85 21.34 1.74 -3.90
N THR A 86 21.62 0.78 -4.79
CA THR A 86 21.61 -0.67 -4.53
C THR A 86 20.23 -1.21 -4.12
N ASP A 87 19.18 -0.62 -4.68
CA ASP A 87 17.79 -0.90 -4.34
C ASP A 87 17.12 -2.00 -5.18
N ASP A 88 17.90 -2.75 -5.97
CA ASP A 88 17.36 -3.89 -6.72
C ASP A 88 16.88 -5.01 -5.79
N ASN A 89 15.76 -5.62 -6.17
CA ASN A 89 15.21 -6.79 -5.47
C ASN A 89 14.94 -6.49 -3.99
N LYS A 90 14.54 -5.25 -3.68
CA LYS A 90 14.27 -4.76 -2.31
C LYS A 90 12.79 -4.58 -2.04
N GLN A 91 12.51 -4.34 -0.78
CA GLN A 91 11.20 -3.97 -0.28
C GLN A 91 11.28 -2.61 0.39
N ALA A 92 10.22 -1.84 0.26
CA ALA A 92 10.02 -0.64 1.06
C ALA A 92 8.67 -0.77 1.77
N VAL A 93 8.56 -0.18 2.95
CA VAL A 93 7.38 -0.29 3.79
C VAL A 93 6.95 1.10 4.24
N ILE A 94 5.66 1.40 4.09
CA ILE A 94 5.05 2.64 4.58
C ILE A 94 3.95 2.26 5.57
N ASN A 95 4.08 2.72 6.82
CA ASN A 95 3.02 2.58 7.82
C ASN A 95 2.16 3.84 7.83
N CYS A 96 0.85 3.69 8.00
CA CYS A 96 -0.07 4.82 8.12
C CYS A 96 -1.17 4.50 9.13
N TRP A 97 -1.34 5.38 10.12
CA TRP A 97 -2.47 5.31 11.04
C TRP A 97 -3.67 6.07 10.45
N ALA A 98 -4.88 5.70 10.86
CA ALA A 98 -6.09 6.39 10.42
C ALA A 98 -6.06 7.90 10.73
N ASP A 99 -5.46 8.29 11.86
CA ASP A 99 -5.37 9.69 12.32
C ASP A 99 -4.32 10.51 11.56
N GLU A 100 -3.48 9.87 10.74
CA GLU A 100 -2.53 10.57 9.87
C GLU A 100 -3.15 11.04 8.56
N LEU A 101 -4.41 10.65 8.30
CA LEU A 101 -5.19 11.23 7.21
C LEU A 101 -5.61 12.65 7.60
N ASP A 102 -5.99 13.42 6.58
CA ASP A 102 -6.59 14.74 6.74
C ASP A 102 -8.07 14.62 7.18
N VAL A 103 -8.25 14.03 8.37
CA VAL A 103 -9.55 13.65 8.95
C VAL A 103 -10.43 14.88 9.16
N ASN A 104 -9.84 16.03 9.49
CA ASN A 104 -10.55 17.30 9.67
C ASN A 104 -11.18 17.79 8.36
N ASN A 105 -10.61 17.45 7.21
CA ASN A 105 -11.15 17.78 5.89
C ASN A 105 -11.96 16.63 5.25
N GLY A 106 -12.28 15.59 6.03
CA GLY A 106 -13.15 14.48 5.63
C GLY A 106 -12.48 13.41 4.77
N PHE A 107 -11.14 13.32 4.79
CA PHE A 107 -10.42 12.24 4.11
C PHE A 107 -10.51 10.95 4.91
N THR A 108 -10.91 9.87 4.25
CA THR A 108 -11.27 8.60 4.90
C THR A 108 -10.68 7.38 4.22
N HIS A 109 -10.21 7.52 2.98
CA HIS A 109 -9.69 6.42 2.18
C HIS A 109 -8.21 6.63 1.89
N VAL A 110 -7.48 5.52 1.73
CA VAL A 110 -6.06 5.48 1.38
C VAL A 110 -5.81 4.52 0.21
N ARG A 111 -4.82 4.81 -0.63
CA ARG A 111 -4.30 3.84 -1.61
C ARG A 111 -2.78 3.93 -1.69
N LEU A 112 -2.17 2.86 -2.17
CA LEU A 112 -0.75 2.80 -2.50
C LEU A 112 -0.59 3.13 -3.98
N THR A 113 0.39 3.95 -4.32
CA THR A 113 0.81 4.20 -5.71
C THR A 113 2.30 4.00 -5.84
N ILE A 114 2.72 3.18 -6.80
CA ILE A 114 4.12 2.90 -7.16
C ILE A 114 4.35 3.46 -8.57
N THR A 115 5.39 4.28 -8.72
CA THR A 115 5.71 4.99 -9.97
C THR A 115 7.14 4.68 -10.40
N PRO A 116 7.32 3.72 -11.32
CA PRO A 116 8.57 3.58 -12.06
C PRO A 116 8.76 4.74 -13.04
N ALA A 117 10.00 5.17 -13.25
CA ALA A 117 10.35 6.14 -14.27
C ALA A 117 11.63 5.75 -15.03
N VAL A 118 11.83 6.41 -16.17
CA VAL A 118 12.93 6.20 -17.15
C VAL A 118 12.88 4.86 -17.90
N ALA A 119 12.65 3.74 -17.19
CA ALA A 119 12.47 2.43 -17.81
C ALA A 119 11.50 1.55 -17.01
N ALA A 120 10.99 0.51 -17.65
CA ALA A 120 10.11 -0.43 -16.98
C ALA A 120 10.86 -1.16 -15.85
N SER A 121 10.24 -1.23 -14.68
CA SER A 121 10.74 -1.96 -13.51
C SER A 121 9.71 -2.99 -13.07
N LEU A 122 10.19 -4.13 -12.56
CA LEU A 122 9.34 -5.13 -11.93
C LEU A 122 8.86 -4.59 -10.59
N ILE A 123 7.55 -4.41 -10.43
CA ILE A 123 6.94 -3.89 -9.21
C ILE A 123 5.79 -4.79 -8.78
N ALA A 124 5.57 -4.87 -7.47
CA ALA A 124 4.37 -5.40 -6.84
C ALA A 124 4.12 -4.61 -5.55
N GLY A 125 2.88 -4.60 -5.08
CA GLY A 125 2.58 -3.98 -3.80
C GLY A 125 1.33 -4.53 -3.16
N MET A 126 1.22 -4.38 -1.85
CA MET A 126 0.00 -4.70 -1.11
C MET A 126 -0.14 -3.82 0.11
N ILE A 127 -1.40 -3.62 0.53
CA ILE A 127 -1.75 -2.98 1.78
C ILE A 127 -2.28 -4.06 2.70
N LEU A 128 -1.66 -4.20 3.87
CA LEU A 128 -2.19 -4.95 4.99
C LEU A 128 -2.94 -3.98 5.91
N GLY A 129 -4.21 -4.29 6.19
CA GLY A 129 -4.98 -3.63 7.22
C GLY A 129 -4.83 -4.36 8.53
N HIS A 130 -4.39 -3.63 9.55
CA HIS A 130 -4.14 -4.20 10.87
C HIS A 130 -5.29 -3.92 11.83
N ASP A 131 -5.53 -4.90 12.71
CA ASP A 131 -6.46 -4.81 13.84
C ASP A 131 -7.78 -4.12 13.50
N ALA A 132 -8.52 -4.71 12.54
CA ALA A 132 -9.78 -4.16 12.10
C ALA A 132 -10.73 -3.88 13.28
N ARG A 133 -11.42 -2.73 13.24
CA ARG A 133 -12.34 -2.30 14.31
C ARG A 133 -13.46 -3.30 14.57
N TYR A 134 -13.86 -4.01 13.51
CA TYR A 134 -14.79 -5.13 13.55
C TYR A 134 -14.12 -6.33 12.89
N GLN A 135 -13.70 -7.31 13.71
CA GLN A 135 -13.04 -8.52 13.20
C GLN A 135 -14.03 -9.66 12.92
N PRO A 136 -13.79 -10.47 11.87
CA PRO A 136 -12.76 -10.28 10.85
C PRO A 136 -13.20 -9.25 9.79
N ALA A 137 -12.26 -8.43 9.31
CA ALA A 137 -12.52 -7.62 8.11
C ALA A 137 -12.47 -8.49 6.86
N SER A 138 -13.24 -8.11 5.84
CA SER A 138 -13.16 -8.75 4.53
C SER A 138 -11.81 -8.44 3.87
N ALA A 139 -11.15 -9.48 3.37
CA ALA A 139 -9.97 -9.32 2.53
C ALA A 139 -10.34 -8.71 1.17
N ALA A 140 -9.33 -8.21 0.47
CA ALA A 140 -9.45 -7.76 -0.91
C ALA A 140 -10.06 -8.87 -1.78
N ALA A 141 -10.94 -8.51 -2.71
CA ALA A 141 -11.61 -9.46 -3.59
C ALA A 141 -10.66 -10.27 -4.49
N THR A 142 -9.39 -9.87 -4.58
CA THR A 142 -8.32 -10.58 -5.29
C THR A 142 -7.74 -11.75 -4.49
N VAL A 143 -8.08 -11.89 -3.20
CA VAL A 143 -7.68 -13.03 -2.39
C VAL A 143 -8.56 -14.23 -2.75
N ASP A 144 -7.93 -15.30 -3.22
CA ASP A 144 -8.61 -16.53 -3.65
C ASP A 144 -8.98 -17.44 -2.48
N GLU A 145 -8.06 -17.65 -1.53
CA GLU A 145 -8.26 -18.53 -0.38
C GLU A 145 -7.47 -18.05 0.86
N VAL A 146 -8.02 -18.33 2.05
CA VAL A 146 -7.34 -18.22 3.35
C VAL A 146 -7.48 -19.56 4.07
N VAL A 147 -6.36 -20.23 4.33
CA VAL A 147 -6.28 -21.57 4.95
C VAL A 147 -5.93 -21.53 6.44
#